data_AF-A0A8J4RY74-F1
#
_entry.id   AF-A0A8J4RY74-F1
#
_cell.length_a   1.000
_cell.length_b   1.000
_cell.length_c   1.000
_cell.angle_alpha   90.00
_cell.angle_beta   90.00
_cell.angle_gamma   90.00
#
_symmetry.space_group_name_H-M   'P 1'
#
loop_
_entity.id
_entity.type
_entity.pdbx_description
1 polymer ?
#
loop_
_entity_poly.entity_id
_entity_poly.type
_entity_poly.pdbx_seq_one_letter_code
_entity_poly.pdbx_strand_id
1 'polypeptide(L)'
;MASTGYTTMRTPTANKGMAFTEEQRDQLKLRGLLPVGVTSMEFETERAMMQIRRKTSPLEKYIFMQNMQNSNEDVYYRMLINHTSELMPIVYTPTVGQGCQEFSHIYNQQPRGLFISVNDIGRVAEILDNWPEKDIRAICF
;
A
#
# COMPACT_ATOMS: atom_id res chain seq x y z
N MET A 1 -9.57 -18.18 -0.12
CA MET A 1 -8.57 -19.01 -0.84
C MET A 1 -7.24 -18.29 -0.77
N ALA A 2 -6.14 -18.97 -0.46
CA ALA A 2 -4.84 -18.33 -0.49
C ALA A 2 -4.55 -17.80 -1.91
N SER A 3 -4.27 -16.50 -2.05
CA SER A 3 -3.92 -15.92 -3.34
C SER A 3 -2.61 -16.53 -3.85
N THR A 4 -2.59 -17.02 -5.09
CA THR A 4 -1.39 -17.53 -5.76
C THR A 4 -1.12 -16.80 -7.06
N GLY A 5 0.12 -16.87 -7.56
CA GLY A 5 0.52 -16.37 -8.86
C GLY A 5 0.36 -14.87 -8.98
N TYR A 6 -0.21 -14.43 -10.11
CA TYR A 6 -0.40 -13.01 -10.41
C TYR A 6 -1.23 -12.28 -9.36
N THR A 7 -2.23 -12.94 -8.76
CA THR A 7 -3.07 -12.34 -7.71
C THR A 7 -2.25 -11.97 -6.48
N THR A 8 -1.33 -12.84 -6.03
CA THR A 8 -0.48 -12.57 -4.87
C THR A 8 0.33 -11.29 -5.04
N MET A 9 0.89 -11.06 -6.24
CA MET A 9 1.68 -9.86 -6.53
C MET A 9 0.85 -8.59 -6.57
N ARG A 10 -0.48 -8.70 -6.72
CA ARG A 10 -1.41 -7.57 -6.74
C ARG A 10 -2.18 -7.38 -5.44
N THR A 11 -2.00 -8.29 -4.48
CA THR A 11 -2.55 -8.18 -3.13
C THR A 11 -1.50 -7.52 -2.23
N PRO A 12 -1.68 -6.26 -1.81
CA PRO A 12 -0.62 -5.48 -1.14
C PRO A 12 -0.10 -6.10 0.16
N THR A 13 -0.99 -6.77 0.90
CA THR A 13 -0.69 -7.49 2.15
C THR A 13 0.06 -8.79 1.95
N ALA A 14 0.04 -9.36 0.74
CA ALA A 14 0.70 -10.62 0.41
C ALA A 14 1.95 -10.42 -0.46
N ASN A 15 2.05 -9.29 -1.16
CA ASN A 15 3.13 -9.02 -2.09
C ASN A 15 4.44 -8.66 -1.37
N LYS A 16 5.50 -9.42 -1.64
CA LYS A 16 6.86 -9.17 -1.14
C LYS A 16 7.82 -8.68 -2.23
N GLY A 17 7.33 -8.48 -3.46
CA GLY A 17 8.17 -8.09 -4.59
C GLY A 17 9.32 -9.07 -4.81
N MET A 18 10.55 -8.57 -4.91
CA MET A 18 11.73 -9.43 -5.10
C MET A 18 12.17 -10.17 -3.83
N ALA A 19 11.57 -9.86 -2.67
CA ALA A 19 11.88 -10.54 -1.40
C ALA A 19 11.18 -11.89 -1.23
N PHE A 20 10.37 -12.34 -2.20
CA PHE A 20 9.97 -13.75 -2.26
C PHE A 20 11.19 -14.64 -2.46
N THR A 21 11.38 -15.60 -1.55
CA THR A 21 12.41 -16.64 -1.66
C THR A 21 12.15 -17.57 -2.86
N GLU A 22 13.17 -18.28 -3.33
CA GLU A 22 13.01 -19.27 -4.40
C GLU A 22 11.92 -20.31 -4.08
N GLU A 23 11.89 -20.82 -2.85
CA GLU A 23 10.88 -21.78 -2.40
C GLU A 23 9.45 -21.17 -2.43
N GLN A 24 9.30 -19.93 -1.96
CA GLN A 24 8.01 -19.23 -2.04
C GLN A 24 7.60 -19.00 -3.49
N ARG A 25 8.54 -18.72 -4.40
CA ARG A 25 8.25 -18.53 -5.82
C ARG A 25 7.75 -19.82 -6.47
N ASP A 26 8.25 -20.98 -6.05
CA ASP A 26 7.74 -22.28 -6.48
C ASP A 26 6.33 -22.52 -5.94
N GLN A 27 6.16 -22.43 -4.61
CA GLN A 27 4.89 -22.71 -3.93
C GLN A 27 3.76 -21.79 -4.40
N LEU A 28 4.07 -20.51 -4.62
CA LEU A 28 3.10 -19.50 -5.04
C LEU A 28 2.99 -19.36 -6.56
N LYS A 29 3.69 -20.19 -7.36
CA LYS A 29 3.67 -20.13 -8.84
C LYS A 29 4.07 -18.76 -9.39
N LEU A 30 5.17 -18.19 -8.88
CA LEU A 30 5.72 -16.88 -9.26
C LEU A 30 6.94 -16.99 -10.19
N ARG A 31 7.49 -18.19 -10.43
CA ARG A 31 8.58 -18.36 -11.40
C ARG A 31 8.18 -17.83 -12.78
N GLY A 32 9.03 -17.01 -13.39
CA GLY A 32 8.77 -16.32 -14.66
C GLY A 32 7.91 -15.06 -14.55
N LEU A 33 7.31 -14.79 -13.39
CA LEU A 33 6.55 -13.56 -13.12
C LEU A 33 7.38 -12.48 -12.41
N LEU A 34 8.53 -12.85 -11.86
CA LEU A 34 9.47 -11.98 -11.17
C LEU A 34 10.88 -12.11 -11.78
N PRO A 35 11.71 -11.07 -11.73
CA PRO A 35 13.14 -11.17 -12.05
C PRO A 35 13.83 -12.24 -11.20
N VAL A 36 14.90 -12.85 -11.72
CA VAL A 36 15.61 -13.97 -11.05
C VAL A 36 16.21 -13.58 -9.69
N GLY A 37 16.59 -12.30 -9.50
CA GLY A 37 17.19 -11.85 -8.26
C GLY A 37 16.22 -11.95 -7.07
N VAL A 38 16.72 -12.44 -5.94
CA VAL A 38 16.06 -12.40 -4.64
C VAL A 38 16.74 -11.34 -3.78
N THR A 39 15.95 -10.47 -3.14
CA THR A 39 16.45 -9.40 -2.27
C THR A 39 15.99 -9.58 -0.83
N SER A 40 16.67 -8.93 0.11
CA SER A 40 16.17 -8.85 1.48
C SER A 40 15.11 -7.75 1.60
N MET A 41 14.22 -7.88 2.59
CA MET A 41 13.23 -6.84 2.87
C MET A 41 13.87 -5.51 3.30
N GLU A 42 15.04 -5.57 3.94
CA GLU A 42 15.86 -4.39 4.25
C GLU A 42 16.35 -3.69 2.98
N PHE A 43 16.88 -4.45 2.02
CA PHE A 43 17.32 -3.90 0.74
C PHE A 43 16.16 -3.25 -0.03
N GLU A 44 14.98 -3.89 -0.03
CA GLU A 44 13.78 -3.32 -0.63
C GLU A 44 13.34 -2.01 0.04
N THR A 45 13.44 -1.94 1.37
CA THR A 45 13.12 -0.75 2.16
C THR A 45 14.08 0.41 1.82
N GLU A 46 15.39 0.16 1.82
CA GLU A 46 16.39 1.16 1.45
C GLU A 46 16.26 1.61 -0.01
N ARG A 47 15.94 0.68 -0.91
CA ARG A 47 15.65 0.98 -2.31
C ARG A 47 14.46 1.92 -2.45
N ALA A 48 13.38 1.70 -1.70
CA ALA A 48 12.23 2.59 -1.67
C ALA A 48 12.59 3.96 -1.07
N MET A 49 13.40 4.00 0.00
CA MET A 49 13.91 5.26 0.57
C MET A 49 14.75 6.07 -0.41
N MET A 50 15.60 5.42 -1.21
CA MET A 50 16.34 6.09 -2.28
C MET A 50 15.41 6.70 -3.34
N GLN A 51 14.30 6.03 -3.67
CA GLN A 51 13.34 6.52 -4.65
C GLN A 51 12.55 7.73 -4.14
N ILE A 52 12.05 7.69 -2.90
CA ILE A 52 11.28 8.81 -2.32
C ILE A 52 12.16 10.04 -2.08
N ARG A 53 13.43 9.86 -1.68
CA ARG A 53 14.38 10.98 -1.47
C ARG A 53 14.71 11.73 -2.77
N ARG A 54 14.55 11.10 -3.93
CA ARG A 54 14.71 11.75 -5.25
C ARG A 54 13.50 12.58 -5.68
N LYS A 55 12.35 12.46 -5.00
CA LYS A 55 11.17 13.27 -5.28
C LYS A 55 11.34 14.68 -4.73
N THR A 56 10.88 15.67 -5.48
CA THR A 56 11.20 17.08 -5.22
C THR A 56 10.14 17.73 -4.34
N SER A 57 8.86 17.41 -4.54
CA SER A 57 7.77 18.00 -3.76
C SER A 57 7.27 17.05 -2.65
N PRO A 58 6.76 17.59 -1.53
CA PRO A 58 6.11 16.78 -0.50
C PRO A 58 4.91 15.99 -1.05
N LEU A 59 4.13 16.57 -1.96
CA LEU A 59 2.98 15.91 -2.58
C LEU A 59 3.40 14.70 -3.43
N GLU A 60 4.49 14.81 -4.20
CA GLU A 60 5.03 13.66 -4.95
C GLU A 60 5.49 12.53 -4.00
N LYS A 61 6.10 12.89 -2.87
CA LYS A 61 6.49 11.92 -1.83
C LYS A 61 5.27 11.26 -1.20
N TYR A 62 4.20 12.02 -0.96
CA TYR A 62 2.94 11.49 -0.45
C TYR A 62 2.29 10.50 -1.43
N ILE A 63 2.21 10.85 -2.72
CA ILE A 63 1.73 9.96 -3.78
C ILE A 63 2.58 8.69 -3.86
N PHE A 64 3.91 8.82 -3.73
CA PHE A 64 4.82 7.67 -3.67
C PHE A 64 4.48 6.75 -2.50
N MET A 65 4.30 7.30 -1.29
CA MET A 65 3.95 6.52 -0.09
C MET A 65 2.59 5.82 -0.23
N GLN A 66 1.58 6.48 -0.80
CA GLN A 66 0.29 5.85 -1.10
C GLN A 66 0.43 4.68 -2.08
N ASN A 67 1.20 4.85 -3.16
CA ASN A 67 1.45 3.79 -4.13
C ASN A 67 2.23 2.62 -3.50
N MET A 68 3.17 2.89 -2.60
CA MET A 68 3.88 1.85 -1.86
C MET A 68 2.91 1.05 -0.99
N GLN A 69 2.06 1.74 -0.22
CA GLN A 69 1.02 1.08 0.59
C GLN A 69 0.14 0.18 -0.28
N ASN A 70 -0.25 0.66 -1.46
CA ASN A 70 -1.08 -0.03 -2.45
C ASN A 70 -0.41 -1.15 -3.23
N SER A 71 0.89 -1.37 -3.07
CA SER A 71 1.62 -2.39 -3.80
C SER A 71 2.38 -3.35 -2.91
N ASN A 72 2.97 -2.88 -1.81
CA ASN A 72 3.72 -3.69 -0.86
C ASN A 72 3.61 -3.06 0.53
N GLU A 73 2.66 -3.57 1.32
CA GLU A 73 2.31 -3.03 2.62
C GLU A 73 3.43 -3.25 3.66
N ASP A 74 4.16 -4.37 3.55
CA ASP A 74 5.31 -4.68 4.39
C ASP A 74 6.42 -3.62 4.24
N VAL A 75 6.78 -3.26 3.00
CA VAL A 75 7.78 -2.23 2.74
C VAL A 75 7.29 -0.86 3.21
N TYR A 76 6.02 -0.52 2.93
CA TYR A 76 5.43 0.74 3.40
C TYR A 76 5.57 0.94 4.90
N TYR A 77 5.16 -0.05 5.71
CA TYR A 77 5.25 0.06 7.17
C TYR A 77 6.69 0.02 7.67
N ARG A 78 7.57 -0.77 7.06
CA ARG A 78 9.00 -0.79 7.40
C ARG A 78 9.68 0.56 7.14
N MET A 79 9.37 1.22 6.02
CA MET A 79 9.86 2.57 5.75
C MET A 79 9.43 3.53 6.87
N LEU A 80 8.15 3.51 7.25
CA LEU A 80 7.62 4.38 8.32
C LEU A 80 8.25 4.10 9.67
N ILE A 81 8.43 2.83 10.05
CA ILE A 81 9.05 2.44 11.32
C ILE A 81 10.53 2.86 11.34
N ASN A 82 11.28 2.56 10.29
CA ASN A 82 12.73 2.82 10.27
C ASN A 82 13.08 4.30 10.07
N HIS A 83 12.19 5.08 9.44
CA HIS A 83 12.42 6.48 9.09
C HIS A 83 11.28 7.41 9.52
N THR A 84 10.73 7.16 10.71
CA THR A 84 9.53 7.86 11.23
C THR A 84 9.68 9.38 11.15
N SER A 85 10.77 9.95 11.68
CA SER A 85 10.96 11.39 11.70
C SER A 85 11.03 12.03 10.30
N GLU A 86 11.52 11.30 9.30
CA GLU A 86 11.62 11.77 7.92
C GLU A 86 10.28 11.68 7.18
N LEU A 87 9.50 10.63 7.45
CA LEU A 87 8.30 10.30 6.68
C LEU A 87 6.99 10.78 7.31
N MET A 88 6.94 10.98 8.63
CA MET A 88 5.71 11.46 9.30
C MET A 88 5.18 12.78 8.72
N PRO A 89 6.01 13.80 8.43
CA PRO A 89 5.51 15.04 7.80
C PRO A 89 4.95 14.85 6.39
N ILE A 90 5.30 13.73 5.73
CA ILE A 90 4.85 13.39 4.37
C ILE A 90 3.50 12.67 4.42
N VAL A 91 3.36 11.64 5.27
CA VAL A 91 2.12 10.84 5.34
C VAL A 91 1.06 11.43 6.28
N TYR A 92 1.44 12.42 7.09
CA TYR A 92 0.56 13.13 8.01
C TYR A 92 0.68 14.65 7.80
N THR A 93 0.41 15.44 8.83
CA THR A 93 0.48 16.89 8.76
C THR A 93 1.92 17.37 8.50
N PRO A 94 2.13 18.35 7.60
CA PRO A 94 1.10 19.12 6.89
C PRO A 94 0.67 18.52 5.53
N THR A 95 1.45 17.60 4.95
CA THR A 95 1.26 17.17 3.55
C THR A 95 -0.04 16.43 3.30
N VAL A 96 -0.56 15.66 4.27
CA VAL A 96 -1.88 15.02 4.16
C VAL A 96 -2.98 16.05 3.90
N GLY A 97 -2.87 17.27 4.44
CA GLY A 97 -3.83 18.35 4.20
C GLY A 97 -3.85 18.79 2.73
N GLN A 98 -2.67 18.95 2.12
CA GLN A 98 -2.57 19.20 0.67
C GLN A 98 -3.10 18.01 -0.13
N GLY A 99 -2.78 16.78 0.29
CA GLY A 99 -3.32 15.56 -0.31
C GLY A 99 -4.85 15.50 -0.29
N CYS A 100 -5.49 15.99 0.77
CA CYS A 100 -6.95 16.12 0.84
C CYS A 100 -7.49 17.21 -0.10
N GLN A 101 -6.83 18.37 -0.17
CA GLN A 101 -7.24 19.47 -1.07
C GLN A 101 -7.17 19.06 -2.55
N GLU A 102 -6.15 18.28 -2.91
CA GLU A 102 -5.90 17.83 -4.28
C GLU A 102 -6.40 16.40 -4.55
N PHE A 103 -7.18 15.81 -3.64
CA PHE A 103 -7.52 14.38 -3.66
C PHE A 103 -8.06 13.91 -5.01
N SER A 104 -8.99 14.66 -5.61
CA SER A 104 -9.57 14.33 -6.92
C SER A 104 -8.56 14.36 -8.07
N HIS A 105 -7.49 15.17 -7.96
CA HIS A 105 -6.44 15.28 -8.97
C HIS A 105 -5.38 14.18 -8.84
N ILE A 106 -5.07 13.78 -7.60
CA ILE A 106 -4.07 12.76 -7.30
C ILE A 106 -4.67 11.35 -7.14
N TYR A 107 -6.00 11.24 -7.21
CA TYR A 107 -6.72 9.98 -7.08
C TYR A 107 -6.17 8.96 -8.07
N ASN A 108 -5.61 7.87 -7.53
CA ASN A 108 -5.24 6.70 -8.30
C ASN A 108 -6.41 5.70 -8.29
N GLN A 109 -6.47 4.81 -9.29
CA GLN A 109 -7.59 3.86 -9.48
C GLN A 109 -7.73 2.80 -8.36
N GLN A 110 -7.03 2.94 -7.24
CA GLN A 110 -7.02 2.02 -6.11
C GLN A 110 -7.55 2.72 -4.86
N PRO A 111 -8.88 2.75 -4.65
CA PRO A 111 -9.46 3.39 -3.49
C PRO A 111 -9.05 2.68 -2.20
N ARG A 112 -8.77 3.46 -1.15
CA ARG A 112 -8.57 2.95 0.21
C ARG A 112 -9.71 3.40 1.11
N GLY A 113 -10.15 2.48 1.95
CA GLY A 113 -11.28 2.70 2.84
C GLY A 113 -12.62 2.44 2.16
N LEU A 114 -13.67 2.69 2.92
CA LEU A 114 -15.05 2.49 2.52
C LEU A 114 -15.73 3.86 2.37
N PHE A 115 -16.43 4.07 1.27
CA PHE A 115 -17.13 5.31 0.99
C PHE A 115 -18.62 5.08 1.18
N ILE A 116 -19.23 5.84 2.09
CA ILE A 116 -20.66 5.79 2.39
C ILE A 116 -21.20 7.22 2.25
N SER A 117 -22.24 7.40 1.46
CA SER A 117 -22.87 8.69 1.20
C SER A 117 -24.26 8.79 1.83
N VAL A 118 -24.82 9.99 1.84
CA VAL A 118 -26.22 10.22 2.24
C VAL A 118 -27.23 9.48 1.33
N ASN A 119 -26.83 9.10 0.12
CA ASN A 119 -27.69 8.35 -0.79
C ASN A 119 -27.80 6.86 -0.43
N ASP A 120 -27.00 6.40 0.55
CA ASP A 120 -26.94 5.01 0.99
C ASP A 120 -27.81 4.74 2.24
N ILE A 121 -28.67 5.71 2.62
CA ILE A 121 -29.60 5.56 3.74
C ILE A 121 -30.45 4.30 3.55
N GLY A 122 -30.49 3.46 4.59
CA GLY A 122 -31.18 2.17 4.58
C GLY A 122 -30.38 1.01 3.99
N ARG A 123 -29.18 1.24 3.43
CA ARG A 123 -28.31 0.21 2.81
C ARG A 123 -26.91 0.11 3.42
N VAL A 124 -26.62 0.85 4.49
CA VAL A 124 -25.28 0.91 5.10
C VAL A 124 -24.75 -0.47 5.48
N ALA A 125 -25.59 -1.35 6.04
CA ALA A 125 -25.17 -2.72 6.41
C ALA A 125 -24.67 -3.53 5.20
N GLU A 126 -25.36 -3.44 4.07
CA GLU A 126 -24.97 -4.11 2.82
C GLU A 126 -23.63 -3.57 2.29
N ILE A 127 -23.38 -2.27 2.45
CA ILE A 127 -22.11 -1.66 2.04
C ILE A 127 -20.96 -2.13 2.93
N LEU A 128 -21.18 -2.24 4.24
CA LEU A 128 -20.18 -2.77 5.17
C LEU A 128 -19.81 -4.23 4.84
N ASP A 129 -20.78 -5.04 4.41
CA ASP A 129 -20.55 -6.44 4.02
C ASP A 129 -19.63 -6.61 2.79
N ASN A 130 -19.54 -5.59 1.93
CA ASN A 130 -18.64 -5.57 0.78
C ASN A 130 -17.16 -5.47 1.17
N TRP A 131 -16.83 -5.03 2.39
CA TRP A 131 -15.45 -4.96 2.83
C TRP A 131 -14.87 -6.38 2.96
N PRO A 132 -13.67 -6.64 2.39
CA PRO A 132 -13.13 -8.00 2.30
C PRO A 132 -12.69 -8.57 3.65
N GLU A 133 -12.24 -7.71 4.56
CA GLU A 133 -11.80 -8.12 5.90
C GLU A 133 -12.99 -8.23 6.86
N LYS A 134 -13.11 -9.39 7.52
CA LYS A 134 -14.25 -9.69 8.40
C LYS A 134 -14.00 -9.38 9.88
N ASP A 135 -12.74 -9.39 10.32
CA ASP A 135 -12.38 -9.10 11.70
C ASP A 135 -11.89 -7.66 11.88
N ILE A 136 -12.81 -6.69 11.82
CA ILE A 136 -12.49 -5.27 11.99
C ILE A 136 -12.45 -4.91 13.48
N ARG A 137 -11.32 -4.37 13.93
CA ARG A 137 -11.07 -4.02 15.35
C ARG A 137 -11.01 -2.52 15.63
N ALA A 138 -10.80 -1.70 14.60
CA ALA A 138 -10.70 -0.25 14.73
C ALA A 138 -11.31 0.43 13.50
N ILE A 139 -12.06 1.51 13.72
CA ILE A 139 -12.65 2.35 12.67
C ILE A 139 -12.26 3.80 12.97
N CYS A 140 -11.78 4.50 11.94
CA CYS A 140 -11.63 5.95 11.91
C CYS A 140 -12.62 6.49 10.87
N PHE A 141 -13.47 7.44 11.23
CA PHE A 141 -14.49 8.03 10.37
C PHE A 141 -14.39 9.56 10.36
#